data_AF-A0A0F2NJ98-F1
#
_entry.id   AF-A0A0F2NJ98-F1
#
_cell.length_a   1.000
_cell.length_b   1.000
_cell.length_c   1.000
_cell.angle_alpha   90.00
_cell.angle_beta   90.00
_cell.angle_gamma   90.00
#
_symmetry.space_group_name_H-M   'P 1'
#
loop_
_entity.id
_entity.type
_entity.pdbx_description
1 polymer ?
#
loop_
_entity_poly.entity_id
_entity_poly.type
_entity_poly.pdbx_seq_one_letter_code
_entity_poly.pdbx_strand_id
1 'polypeptide(L)'
;MSWSLYTWTFRLRSPLHIGFHKTMHLFRTRPYAPGKLIWGALTAKLTPLFPLSDYLKTGQALGEVFRFSNLYLCAGGDTLYLPCYIERKGLQFGLVDKPLTRRDFEKDFYSSMASAAVKPDTFTAEEGLLHQVEFINPYLISSRTDADNFTPVYLRGLFWIKKSAGTAVFQVIEKDGDIVLFQNDTNSEVNFTELVKRLQIGGERKYGFGLLELQGIPEQILGSDGSEAIRLPGFPGRWYPDKEVVRIGLGQGEHLWGHVLSPEKVPCRGFLEPLVGRNWDIVKGAGQNIKSEGLAWAPGSLLQEARTFEVTPYGTWFADGGTSLKETT
;
A
#
# COMPACT_ATOMS: atom_id res chain seq x y z
N MET A 1 15.04 -19.15 7.01
CA MET A 1 14.23 -18.02 6.54
C MET A 1 14.12 -18.11 5.02
N SER A 2 12.93 -18.32 4.46
CA SER A 2 12.75 -18.26 3.00
C SER A 2 12.34 -16.86 2.53
N TRP A 3 11.94 -15.96 3.42
CA TRP A 3 11.56 -14.59 3.07
C TRP A 3 12.62 -13.58 3.54
N SER A 4 12.80 -12.51 2.78
CA SER A 4 13.57 -11.29 3.11
C SER A 4 12.59 -10.14 3.31
N LEU A 5 12.79 -9.32 4.34
CA LEU A 5 12.01 -8.10 4.58
C LEU A 5 12.79 -6.88 4.08
N TYR A 6 12.08 -5.96 3.43
CA TYR A 6 12.61 -4.70 2.95
C TYR A 6 11.70 -3.54 3.31
N THR A 7 12.29 -2.35 3.45
CA THR A 7 11.59 -1.07 3.49
C THR A 7 11.89 -0.28 2.22
N TRP A 8 10.93 0.55 1.82
CA TRP A 8 11.08 1.46 0.69
C TRP A 8 10.28 2.74 0.93
N THR A 9 10.78 3.84 0.38
CA THR A 9 10.11 5.14 0.47
C THR A 9 10.02 5.74 -0.93
N PHE A 10 8.84 6.21 -1.29
CA PHE A 10 8.58 6.86 -2.57
C PHE A 10 8.25 8.33 -2.34
N ARG A 11 8.86 9.23 -3.11
CA ARG A 11 8.40 10.61 -3.22
C ARG A 11 7.14 10.66 -4.08
N LEU A 12 6.13 11.38 -3.61
CA LEU A 12 4.96 11.70 -4.41
C LEU A 12 5.31 12.83 -5.39
N ARG A 13 5.24 12.57 -6.70
CA ARG A 13 5.62 13.55 -7.74
C ARG A 13 4.44 14.23 -8.41
N SER A 14 3.26 13.64 -8.36
CA SER A 14 2.00 14.20 -8.86
C SER A 14 0.88 13.97 -7.85
N PRO A 15 -0.24 14.71 -7.89
CA PRO A 15 -1.42 14.43 -7.05
C PRO A 15 -1.80 12.95 -7.06
N LEU A 16 -2.27 12.41 -5.94
CA LEU A 16 -2.65 10.99 -5.83
C LEU A 16 -4.08 10.84 -5.36
N HIS A 17 -4.90 10.20 -6.19
CA HIS A 17 -6.26 9.78 -5.83
C HIS A 17 -6.31 8.25 -5.68
N ILE A 18 -6.74 7.82 -4.49
CA ILE A 18 -6.96 6.41 -4.14
C ILE A 18 -8.43 6.27 -3.79
N GLY A 19 -9.23 5.70 -4.69
CA GLY A 19 -10.68 5.63 -4.54
C GLY A 19 -11.13 5.07 -3.19
N PHE A 20 -12.08 5.77 -2.57
CA PHE A 20 -12.66 5.40 -1.29
C PHE A 20 -14.19 5.46 -1.28
N HIS A 21 -14.76 6.62 -0.96
CA HIS A 21 -16.19 6.87 -0.89
C HIS A 21 -16.57 8.01 -1.83
N LYS A 22 -17.83 8.02 -2.26
CA LYS A 22 -18.42 9.14 -2.99
C LYS A 22 -19.44 9.83 -2.09
N THR A 23 -19.25 11.12 -1.85
CA THR A 23 -20.21 11.98 -1.13
C THR A 23 -20.75 12.99 -2.13
N MET A 24 -22.00 12.82 -2.57
CA MET A 24 -22.58 13.63 -3.65
C MET A 24 -21.69 13.61 -4.91
N HIS A 25 -21.12 14.75 -5.32
CA HIS A 25 -20.25 14.89 -6.49
C HIS A 25 -18.76 14.74 -6.15
N LEU A 26 -18.43 14.58 -4.86
CA LEU A 26 -17.06 14.47 -4.37
C LEU A 26 -16.63 13.01 -4.28
N PHE A 27 -15.62 12.65 -5.08
CA PHE A 27 -14.89 11.40 -5.00
C PHE A 27 -13.75 11.55 -4.00
N ARG A 28 -13.86 10.85 -2.87
CA ARG A 28 -12.91 10.93 -1.76
C ARG A 28 -11.72 10.01 -1.95
N THR A 29 -10.59 10.36 -1.34
CA THR A 29 -9.36 9.57 -1.36
C THR A 29 -9.05 8.90 -0.02
N ARG A 30 -8.36 7.76 -0.04
CA ARG A 30 -7.81 7.12 1.16
C ARG A 30 -6.56 7.86 1.66
N PRO A 31 -6.24 7.78 2.97
CA PRO A 31 -5.01 8.36 3.54
C PRO A 31 -3.78 7.45 3.41
N TYR A 32 -3.90 6.32 2.73
CA TYR A 32 -2.84 5.36 2.47
C TYR A 32 -3.13 4.64 1.16
N ALA A 33 -2.08 4.12 0.50
CA ALA A 33 -2.19 3.33 -0.72
C ALA A 33 -2.20 1.83 -0.40
N PRO A 34 -3.29 1.09 -0.71
CA PRO A 34 -3.33 -0.34 -0.48
C PRO A 34 -2.25 -1.11 -1.25
N GLY A 35 -1.69 -2.17 -0.66
CA GLY A 35 -0.68 -3.02 -1.31
C GLY A 35 -1.11 -3.57 -2.67
N LYS A 36 -2.41 -3.82 -2.86
CA LYS A 36 -3.02 -4.20 -4.14
C LYS A 36 -2.72 -3.24 -5.29
N LEU A 37 -2.60 -1.93 -5.02
CA LEU A 37 -2.25 -0.95 -6.04
C LEU A 37 -0.80 -1.09 -6.51
N ILE A 38 0.11 -1.41 -5.58
CA ILE A 38 1.51 -1.68 -5.88
C ILE A 38 1.62 -2.95 -6.72
N TRP A 39 0.97 -4.03 -6.27
CA TRP A 39 0.91 -5.29 -7.01
C TRP A 39 0.40 -5.08 -8.45
N GLY A 40 -0.68 -4.30 -8.62
CA GLY A 40 -1.25 -3.99 -9.93
C GLY A 40 -0.31 -3.16 -10.81
N ALA A 41 0.38 -2.17 -10.23
CA ALA A 41 1.36 -1.35 -10.96
C ALA A 41 2.58 -2.17 -11.39
N LEU A 42 3.11 -3.03 -10.51
CA LEU A 42 4.21 -3.94 -10.83
C LEU A 42 3.82 -4.94 -11.91
N THR A 43 2.64 -5.56 -11.79
CA THR A 43 2.11 -6.46 -12.81
C THR A 43 2.07 -5.75 -14.17
N ALA A 44 1.56 -4.52 -14.21
CA ALA A 44 1.45 -3.76 -15.45
C ALA A 44 2.80 -3.32 -16.05
N LYS A 45 3.82 -3.04 -15.22
CA LYS A 45 5.17 -2.71 -15.72
C LYS A 45 5.97 -3.93 -16.12
N LEU A 46 5.79 -5.04 -15.41
CA LEU A 46 6.56 -6.27 -15.64
C LEU A 46 6.04 -7.04 -16.85
N THR A 47 4.72 -7.11 -17.03
CA THR A 47 4.08 -7.91 -18.10
C THR A 47 4.61 -7.60 -19.51
N PRO A 48 4.78 -6.32 -19.92
CA PRO A 48 5.29 -5.98 -21.25
C PRO A 48 6.79 -6.27 -21.44
N LEU A 49 7.54 -6.47 -20.35
CA LEU A 49 8.95 -6.85 -20.41
C LEU A 49 9.13 -8.34 -20.71
N PHE A 50 8.04 -9.12 -20.70
CA PHE A 50 8.03 -10.54 -20.97
C PHE A 50 7.27 -10.88 -22.27
N PRO A 51 7.68 -11.93 -23.01
CA PRO A 51 7.19 -12.16 -24.37
C PRO A 51 5.70 -12.45 -24.49
N LEU A 52 5.10 -13.08 -23.48
CA LEU A 52 3.72 -13.56 -23.54
C LEU A 52 2.67 -12.57 -23.01
N SER A 53 3.09 -11.37 -22.56
CA SER A 53 2.21 -10.27 -22.08
C SER A 53 0.96 -10.73 -21.30
N ASP A 54 1.10 -11.76 -20.47
CA ASP A 54 0.00 -12.37 -19.72
C ASP A 54 -0.07 -11.72 -18.32
N TYR A 55 -0.98 -10.74 -18.19
CA TYR A 55 -1.19 -9.99 -16.95
C TYR A 55 -1.65 -10.89 -15.80
N LEU A 56 -2.42 -11.95 -16.09
CA LEU A 56 -2.94 -12.83 -15.06
C LEU A 56 -1.81 -13.69 -14.48
N LYS A 57 -1.04 -14.36 -15.34
CA LYS A 57 0.10 -15.17 -14.91
C LYS A 57 1.18 -14.34 -14.22
N THR A 58 1.51 -13.17 -14.78
CA THR A 58 2.51 -12.27 -14.18
C THR A 58 2.06 -11.80 -12.80
N GLY A 59 0.78 -11.44 -12.64
CA GLY A 59 0.22 -11.05 -11.36
C GLY A 59 0.20 -12.19 -10.34
N GLN A 60 -0.15 -13.42 -10.77
CA GLN A 60 -0.11 -14.60 -9.92
C GLN A 60 1.32 -14.91 -9.45
N ALA A 61 2.29 -14.91 -10.37
CA ALA A 61 3.70 -15.10 -10.06
C ALA A 61 4.23 -14.05 -9.06
N LEU A 62 3.89 -12.77 -9.25
CA LEU A 62 4.20 -11.74 -8.25
C LEU A 62 3.58 -12.05 -6.89
N GLY A 63 2.36 -12.58 -6.86
CA GLY A 63 1.70 -12.97 -5.63
C GLY A 63 2.26 -14.23 -4.96
N GLU A 64 3.02 -15.06 -5.66
CA GLU A 64 3.71 -16.21 -5.06
C GLU A 64 4.97 -15.79 -4.29
N VAL A 65 5.66 -14.76 -4.78
CA VAL A 65 7.00 -14.38 -4.33
C VAL A 65 7.08 -13.04 -3.62
N PHE A 66 6.08 -12.17 -3.74
CA PHE A 66 6.02 -10.89 -3.03
C PHE A 66 4.86 -10.83 -2.04
N ARG A 67 5.08 -10.16 -0.92
CA ARG A 67 4.04 -9.62 -0.05
C ARG A 67 4.26 -8.13 0.11
N PHE A 68 3.20 -7.34 -0.01
CA PHE A 68 3.27 -5.89 0.11
C PHE A 68 2.46 -5.42 1.31
N SER A 69 3.00 -4.48 2.07
CA SER A 69 2.19 -3.66 2.96
C SER A 69 1.43 -2.58 2.17
N ASN A 70 0.55 -1.85 2.86
CA ASN A 70 0.08 -0.57 2.37
C ASN A 70 1.22 0.48 2.45
N LEU A 71 1.22 1.47 1.56
CA LEU A 71 2.08 2.64 1.69
C LEU A 71 1.36 3.74 2.46
N TYR A 72 2.03 4.32 3.45
CA TYR A 72 1.50 5.37 4.32
C TYR A 72 2.26 6.67 4.11
N LEU A 73 1.58 7.81 4.33
CA LEU A 73 2.19 9.12 4.09
C LEU A 73 3.30 9.41 5.09
N CYS A 74 4.38 10.03 4.60
CA CYS A 74 5.44 10.60 5.41
C CYS A 74 5.74 12.05 5.00
N ALA A 75 6.21 12.85 5.95
CA ALA A 75 6.73 14.18 5.69
C ALA A 75 7.80 14.56 6.73
N GLY A 76 8.57 15.63 6.46
CA GLY A 76 9.39 16.29 7.48
C GLY A 76 10.58 15.49 8.04
N GLY A 77 11.13 14.53 7.30
CA GLY A 77 12.40 13.88 7.64
C GLY A 77 12.33 12.47 8.21
N ASP A 78 11.12 11.92 8.47
CA ASP A 78 10.79 10.47 8.52
C ASP A 78 9.45 10.15 9.21
N THR A 79 8.71 11.17 9.66
CA THR A 79 7.46 10.96 10.40
C THR A 79 6.42 10.23 9.55
N LEU A 80 6.05 9.02 9.98
CA LEU A 80 5.04 8.18 9.35
C LEU A 80 3.65 8.46 9.95
N TYR A 81 2.70 8.84 9.10
CA TYR A 81 1.33 9.17 9.48
C TYR A 81 0.41 7.95 9.35
N LEU A 82 0.65 6.93 10.18
CA LEU A 82 -0.23 5.77 10.27
C LEU A 82 -1.59 6.18 10.85
N PRO A 83 -2.72 5.71 10.29
CA PRO A 83 -4.01 5.89 10.93
C PRO A 83 -4.00 5.19 12.29
N CYS A 84 -4.57 5.84 13.31
CA CYS A 84 -4.67 5.29 14.67
C CYS A 84 -6.00 5.71 15.29
N TYR A 85 -6.84 4.73 15.62
CA TYR A 85 -8.08 4.96 16.34
C TYR A 85 -7.77 5.12 17.83
N ILE A 86 -8.15 6.26 18.37
CA ILE A 86 -7.99 6.56 19.80
C ILE A 86 -9.37 6.70 20.41
N GLU A 87 -9.63 5.95 21.47
CA GLU A 87 -10.90 5.98 22.18
C GLU A 87 -11.23 7.42 22.61
N ARG A 88 -12.50 7.83 22.41
CA ARG A 88 -13.03 9.20 22.63
C ARG A 88 -12.47 10.30 21.73
N LYS A 89 -11.32 10.12 21.07
CA LYS A 89 -10.74 11.12 20.14
C LYS A 89 -10.99 10.79 18.66
N GLY A 90 -11.36 9.56 18.36
CA GLY A 90 -11.59 9.09 16.99
C GLY A 90 -10.29 8.81 16.24
N LEU A 91 -10.35 8.92 14.91
CA LEU A 91 -9.21 8.66 14.04
C LEU A 91 -8.20 9.80 14.09
N GLN A 92 -6.95 9.46 14.37
CA GLN A 92 -5.79 10.34 14.27
C GLN A 92 -4.73 9.72 13.35
N PHE A 93 -3.65 10.46 13.09
CA PHE A 93 -2.58 10.06 12.18
C PHE A 93 -1.20 10.26 12.80
N GLY A 94 -0.46 9.17 13.02
CA GLY A 94 0.83 9.10 13.70
C GLY A 94 0.75 8.36 15.04
N LEU A 95 1.85 7.72 15.49
CA LEU A 95 1.80 6.79 16.64
C LEU A 95 2.27 7.34 17.99
N VAL A 96 3.23 8.29 18.06
CA VAL A 96 3.89 8.57 19.34
C VAL A 96 4.13 10.05 19.64
N ASP A 97 4.67 10.86 18.72
CA ASP A 97 5.15 12.20 19.14
C ASP A 97 4.10 13.30 19.07
N LYS A 98 3.39 13.40 17.93
CA LYS A 98 2.32 14.38 17.70
C LYS A 98 1.31 13.82 16.68
N PRO A 99 0.37 12.96 17.10
CA PRO A 99 -0.64 12.48 16.19
C PRO A 99 -1.48 13.66 15.70
N LEU A 100 -1.64 13.78 14.39
CA LEU A 100 -2.51 14.78 13.80
C LEU A 100 -3.96 14.37 14.00
N THR A 101 -4.81 15.34 14.33
CA THR A 101 -6.24 15.11 14.20
C THR A 101 -6.57 14.85 12.74
N ARG A 102 -7.69 14.16 12.48
CA ARG A 102 -8.19 13.98 11.11
C ARG A 102 -8.27 15.31 10.35
N ARG A 103 -8.72 16.39 11.00
CA ARG A 103 -8.86 17.71 10.39
C ARG A 103 -7.50 18.30 10.00
N ASP A 104 -6.51 18.22 10.88
CA ASP A 104 -5.18 18.77 10.61
C ASP A 104 -4.46 17.97 9.52
N PHE A 105 -4.62 16.65 9.53
CA PHE A 105 -4.13 15.78 8.46
C PHE A 105 -4.79 16.13 7.11
N GLU A 106 -6.12 16.18 7.04
CA GLU A 106 -6.84 16.50 5.81
C GLU A 106 -6.47 17.92 5.30
N LYS A 107 -6.32 18.90 6.20
CA LYS A 107 -5.91 20.27 5.87
C LYS A 107 -4.54 20.34 5.19
N ASP A 108 -3.58 19.54 5.65
CA ASP A 108 -2.20 19.63 5.18
C ASP A 108 -1.93 18.73 3.97
N PHE A 109 -2.58 17.56 3.90
CA PHE A 109 -2.32 16.57 2.86
C PHE A 109 -3.35 16.60 1.72
N TYR A 110 -4.61 16.96 1.95
CA TYR A 110 -5.65 16.84 0.92
C TYR A 110 -5.94 18.15 0.21
N SER A 111 -6.26 18.04 -1.07
CA SER A 111 -6.94 19.09 -1.84
C SER A 111 -7.95 18.42 -2.77
N SER A 112 -8.67 19.21 -3.55
CA SER A 112 -9.63 18.69 -4.51
C SER A 112 -9.65 19.51 -5.78
N MET A 113 -10.02 18.87 -6.89
CA MET A 113 -10.15 19.49 -8.20
C MET A 113 -11.54 19.21 -8.75
N ALA A 114 -12.26 20.25 -9.14
CA ALA A 114 -13.53 20.13 -9.85
C ALA A 114 -13.28 20.05 -11.37
N SER A 115 -14.01 19.16 -12.04
CA SER A 115 -13.95 18.97 -13.49
C SER A 115 -15.35 18.67 -14.03
N ALA A 116 -15.61 19.09 -15.26
CA ALA A 116 -16.80 18.75 -16.02
C ALA A 116 -16.38 18.34 -17.43
N ALA A 117 -17.09 17.37 -18.02
CA ALA A 117 -16.92 17.05 -19.42
C ALA A 117 -17.40 18.23 -20.29
N VAL A 118 -16.81 18.37 -21.48
CA VAL A 118 -17.17 19.42 -22.44
C VAL A 118 -17.86 18.76 -23.62
N LYS A 119 -19.05 19.25 -23.99
CA LYS A 119 -19.78 18.80 -25.17
C LYS A 119 -19.01 19.23 -26.43
N PRO A 120 -18.67 18.30 -27.35
CA PRO A 120 -17.95 18.66 -28.58
C PRO A 120 -18.71 19.64 -29.47
N ASP A 121 -20.05 19.53 -29.52
CA ASP A 121 -20.88 20.28 -30.46
C ASP A 121 -21.13 21.73 -30.01
N THR A 122 -21.16 21.98 -28.70
CA THR A 122 -21.52 23.28 -28.12
C THR A 122 -20.38 23.96 -27.38
N PHE A 123 -19.27 23.24 -27.12
CA PHE A 123 -18.17 23.66 -26.24
C PHE A 123 -18.63 24.10 -24.83
N THR A 124 -19.82 23.69 -24.41
CA THR A 124 -20.35 23.94 -23.07
C THR A 124 -20.06 22.77 -22.15
N ALA A 125 -20.10 23.01 -20.83
CA ALA A 125 -20.09 21.92 -19.86
C ALA A 125 -21.26 20.96 -20.12
N GLU A 126 -20.98 19.66 -20.09
CA GLU A 126 -22.00 18.63 -20.18
C GLU A 126 -22.74 18.51 -18.85
N GLU A 127 -24.05 18.71 -18.92
CA GLU A 127 -24.92 18.68 -17.76
C GLU A 127 -24.84 17.32 -17.04
N GLY A 128 -24.77 17.36 -15.72
CA GLY A 128 -24.69 16.16 -14.88
C GLY A 128 -23.30 15.51 -14.81
N LEU A 129 -22.29 16.00 -15.55
CA LEU A 129 -20.93 15.45 -15.54
C LEU A 129 -19.93 16.25 -14.68
N LEU A 130 -20.41 17.25 -13.93
CA LEU A 130 -19.61 17.91 -12.90
C LEU A 130 -19.27 16.91 -11.79
N HIS A 131 -17.98 16.78 -11.53
CA HIS A 131 -17.46 15.98 -10.43
C HIS A 131 -16.27 16.68 -9.80
N GLN A 132 -16.03 16.34 -8.53
CA GLN A 132 -14.88 16.82 -7.78
C GLN A 132 -14.11 15.62 -7.28
N VAL A 133 -12.79 15.63 -7.48
CA VAL A 133 -11.90 14.55 -7.05
C VAL A 133 -10.99 15.09 -5.95
N GLU A 134 -11.07 14.48 -4.77
CA GLU A 134 -10.14 14.71 -3.66
C GLU A 134 -8.84 13.96 -3.93
N PHE A 135 -7.69 14.54 -3.60
CA PHE A 135 -6.39 13.93 -3.81
C PHE A 135 -5.40 14.31 -2.72
N ILE A 136 -4.39 13.47 -2.54
CA ILE A 136 -3.21 13.76 -1.72
C ILE A 136 -2.28 14.68 -2.52
N ASN A 137 -1.89 15.81 -1.92
CA ASN A 137 -0.94 16.74 -2.49
C ASN A 137 0.50 16.19 -2.47
N PRO A 138 1.31 16.48 -3.50
CA PRO A 138 2.74 16.16 -3.50
C PRO A 138 3.58 16.90 -2.46
N TYR A 139 3.03 17.98 -1.88
CA TYR A 139 3.68 18.85 -0.91
C TYR A 139 2.68 19.26 0.17
N LEU A 140 3.14 19.38 1.42
CA LEU A 140 2.30 19.86 2.52
C LEU A 140 1.78 21.26 2.24
N ILE A 141 0.47 21.47 2.42
CA ILE A 141 -0.18 22.77 2.20
C ILE A 141 0.34 23.81 3.20
N SER A 142 0.54 23.44 4.46
CA SER A 142 1.05 24.32 5.52
C SER A 142 2.44 24.89 5.23
N SER A 143 3.27 24.17 4.47
CA SER A 143 4.62 24.62 4.08
C SER A 143 4.64 25.64 2.93
N ARG A 144 3.50 25.94 2.30
CA ARG A 144 3.43 26.86 1.15
C ARG A 144 3.50 28.35 1.53
N THR A 145 3.70 28.67 2.80
CA THR A 145 3.73 30.06 3.30
C THR A 145 5.01 30.81 2.94
N ASP A 146 6.13 30.10 2.75
CA ASP A 146 7.39 30.67 2.29
C ASP A 146 7.68 30.14 0.88
N ALA A 147 7.90 31.06 -0.07
CA ALA A 147 7.98 30.76 -1.51
C ALA A 147 9.03 29.70 -1.89
N ASP A 148 10.00 29.43 -1.01
CA ASP A 148 11.13 28.54 -1.25
C ASP A 148 11.16 27.27 -0.37
N ASN A 149 10.20 27.07 0.55
CA ASN A 149 10.25 25.95 1.50
C ASN A 149 9.06 24.99 1.38
N PHE A 150 8.98 24.26 0.26
CA PHE A 150 7.98 23.20 0.12
C PHE A 150 8.44 21.92 0.79
N THR A 151 7.63 21.40 1.73
CA THR A 151 7.88 20.07 2.32
C THR A 151 7.24 18.99 1.43
N PRO A 152 8.04 18.14 0.75
CA PRO A 152 7.51 17.06 -0.08
C PRO A 152 6.82 15.98 0.77
N VAL A 153 5.79 15.37 0.17
CA VAL A 153 5.09 14.21 0.70
C VAL A 153 5.72 12.94 0.14
N TYR A 154 5.92 11.96 1.01
CA TYR A 154 6.41 10.64 0.67
C TYR A 154 5.39 9.58 1.04
N LEU A 155 5.58 8.38 0.51
CA LEU A 155 4.85 7.18 0.90
C LEU A 155 5.85 6.08 1.26
N ARG A 156 5.78 5.58 2.50
CA ARG A 156 6.64 4.49 2.99
C ARG A 156 5.82 3.25 3.24
N GLY A 157 6.44 2.11 2.96
CA GLY A 157 5.91 0.80 3.30
C GLY A 157 7.01 -0.22 3.46
N LEU A 158 6.56 -1.44 3.72
CA LEU A 158 7.35 -2.66 3.76
C LEU A 158 6.94 -3.61 2.64
N PHE A 159 7.86 -4.47 2.23
CA PHE A 159 7.55 -5.61 1.39
C PHE A 159 8.45 -6.80 1.77
N TRP A 160 7.98 -8.00 1.44
CA TRP A 160 8.72 -9.23 1.63
C TRP A 160 8.92 -9.94 0.30
N ILE A 161 10.07 -10.57 0.13
CA ILE A 161 10.42 -11.37 -1.03
C ILE A 161 10.78 -12.78 -0.59
N LYS A 162 10.23 -13.79 -1.29
CA LYS A 162 10.62 -15.17 -1.10
C LYS A 162 11.94 -15.44 -1.83
N LYS A 163 13.01 -15.71 -1.08
CA LYS A 163 14.37 -16.04 -1.54
C LYS A 163 14.37 -17.25 -2.45
N SER A 164 15.14 -17.16 -3.54
CA SER A 164 15.39 -18.25 -4.50
C SER A 164 14.11 -18.94 -4.97
N ALA A 165 13.01 -18.19 -5.03
CA ALA A 165 11.73 -18.72 -5.46
C ALA A 165 11.64 -18.63 -6.99
N GLY A 166 11.39 -19.79 -7.61
CA GLY A 166 10.95 -19.89 -8.99
C GLY A 166 9.43 -19.87 -9.06
N THR A 167 8.89 -19.09 -9.98
CA THR A 167 7.48 -19.14 -10.37
C THR A 167 7.39 -19.75 -11.77
N ALA A 168 6.18 -19.94 -12.27
CA ALA A 168 5.95 -20.32 -13.66
C ALA A 168 6.46 -19.26 -14.67
N VAL A 169 6.67 -18.00 -14.25
CA VAL A 169 6.99 -16.87 -15.15
C VAL A 169 8.46 -16.43 -15.02
N PHE A 170 8.95 -16.30 -13.79
CA PHE A 170 10.29 -15.81 -13.49
C PHE A 170 10.85 -16.41 -12.20
N GLN A 171 12.17 -16.33 -12.03
CA GLN A 171 12.88 -16.63 -10.79
C GLN A 171 13.37 -15.35 -10.13
N VAL A 172 13.42 -15.34 -8.79
CA VAL A 172 13.94 -14.21 -8.01
C VAL A 172 15.32 -14.56 -7.46
N ILE A 173 16.31 -13.72 -7.77
CA ILE A 173 17.69 -13.88 -7.33
C ILE A 173 18.18 -12.57 -6.71
N GLU A 174 18.86 -12.65 -5.57
CA GLU A 174 19.59 -11.52 -4.99
C GLU A 174 20.98 -11.48 -5.66
N LYS A 175 21.31 -10.37 -6.34
CA LYS A 175 22.58 -10.18 -7.07
C LYS A 175 23.09 -8.77 -6.82
N ASP A 176 24.34 -8.64 -6.40
CA ASP A 176 25.02 -7.37 -6.12
C ASP A 176 24.27 -6.43 -5.15
N GLY A 177 23.56 -7.00 -4.17
CA GLY A 177 22.77 -6.25 -3.19
C GLY A 177 21.41 -5.76 -3.69
N ASP A 178 21.01 -6.13 -4.91
CA ASP A 178 19.69 -5.83 -5.49
C ASP A 178 18.91 -7.13 -5.78
N ILE A 179 17.63 -6.96 -6.10
CA ILE A 179 16.73 -8.05 -6.49
C ILE A 179 16.64 -8.06 -8.01
N VAL A 180 16.88 -9.22 -8.62
CA VAL A 180 16.77 -9.43 -10.06
C VAL A 180 15.72 -10.50 -10.34
N LEU A 181 14.82 -10.18 -11.27
CA LEU A 181 13.81 -11.11 -11.80
C LEU A 181 14.33 -11.67 -13.13
N PHE A 182 14.52 -12.99 -13.18
CA PHE A 182 14.97 -13.71 -14.38
C PHE A 182 13.78 -14.38 -15.05
N GLN A 183 13.44 -13.98 -16.27
CA GLN A 183 12.33 -14.61 -17.00
C GLN A 183 12.74 -16.01 -17.50
N ASN A 184 11.88 -17.01 -17.27
CA ASN A 184 12.22 -18.42 -17.49
C ASN A 184 12.48 -18.81 -18.96
N ASP A 185 11.79 -18.18 -19.92
CA ASP A 185 11.80 -18.59 -21.34
C ASP A 185 12.87 -17.85 -22.17
N THR A 186 13.08 -16.56 -21.91
CA THR A 186 14.01 -15.68 -22.64
C THR A 186 15.29 -15.40 -21.89
N ASN A 187 15.38 -15.83 -20.62
CA ASN A 187 16.52 -15.53 -19.76
C ASN A 187 16.80 -14.02 -19.66
N SER A 188 15.76 -13.19 -19.75
CA SER A 188 15.87 -11.74 -19.63
C SER A 188 15.92 -11.34 -18.15
N GLU A 189 16.84 -10.44 -17.84
CA GLU A 189 17.03 -9.90 -16.49
C GLU A 189 16.25 -8.58 -16.34
N VAL A 190 15.43 -8.49 -15.28
CA VAL A 190 14.78 -7.25 -14.87
C VAL A 190 15.27 -6.89 -13.47
N ASN A 191 16.02 -5.80 -13.36
CA ASN A 191 16.41 -5.24 -12.07
C ASN A 191 15.19 -4.63 -11.36
N PHE A 192 14.95 -5.06 -10.12
CA PHE A 192 13.77 -4.65 -9.35
C PHE A 192 13.80 -3.18 -8.98
N THR A 193 14.94 -2.66 -8.51
CA THR A 193 15.09 -1.24 -8.17
C THR A 193 14.79 -0.34 -9.37
N GLU A 194 15.31 -0.67 -10.56
CA GLU A 194 14.98 0.07 -11.79
C GLU A 194 13.52 -0.12 -12.22
N LEU A 195 12.94 -1.32 -12.04
CA LEU A 195 11.52 -1.56 -12.27
C LEU A 195 10.63 -0.65 -11.41
N VAL A 196 10.99 -0.46 -10.14
CA VAL A 196 10.20 0.30 -9.17
C VAL A 196 10.60 1.77 -9.05
N LYS A 197 11.68 2.19 -9.69
CA LYS A 197 12.19 3.57 -9.70
C LYS A 197 11.11 4.62 -9.94
N ARG A 198 10.19 4.32 -10.85
CA ARG A 198 8.97 5.11 -11.08
C ARG A 198 7.76 4.21 -11.18
N LEU A 199 6.75 4.44 -10.34
CA LEU A 199 5.48 3.72 -10.37
C LEU A 199 4.32 4.70 -10.55
N GLN A 200 3.33 4.30 -11.34
CA GLN A 200 2.05 5.02 -11.43
C GLN A 200 0.98 4.20 -10.72
N ILE A 201 0.47 4.70 -9.60
CA ILE A 201 -0.61 4.07 -8.83
C ILE A 201 -1.87 4.93 -8.80
N GLY A 202 -2.98 4.38 -8.31
CA GLY A 202 -4.25 5.10 -8.19
C GLY A 202 -5.17 4.99 -9.42
N GLY A 203 -6.38 5.53 -9.27
CA GLY A 203 -7.48 5.38 -10.23
C GLY A 203 -7.52 6.44 -11.33
N GLU A 204 -6.95 7.62 -11.08
CA GLU A 204 -7.11 8.81 -11.95
C GLU A 204 -5.95 9.01 -12.93
N ARG A 205 -5.64 7.97 -13.70
CA ARG A 205 -4.50 8.00 -14.64
C ARG A 205 -4.66 9.02 -15.77
N LYS A 206 -5.91 9.29 -16.19
CA LYS A 206 -6.21 10.24 -17.27
C LYS A 206 -5.80 11.67 -16.92
N TYR A 207 -5.84 12.04 -15.64
CA TYR A 207 -5.40 13.34 -15.14
C TYR A 207 -3.92 13.36 -14.74
N GLY A 208 -3.16 12.30 -15.03
CA GLY A 208 -1.75 12.19 -14.69
C GLY A 208 -1.47 11.94 -13.19
N PHE A 209 -2.46 11.52 -12.42
CA PHE A 209 -2.33 11.35 -10.97
C PHE A 209 -1.61 10.05 -10.58
N GLY A 210 -0.83 10.12 -9.50
CA GLY A 210 -0.24 8.99 -8.79
C GLY A 210 1.15 8.54 -9.24
N LEU A 211 1.94 9.44 -9.82
CA LEU A 211 3.36 9.24 -10.09
C LEU A 211 4.17 9.23 -8.78
N LEU A 212 4.81 8.11 -8.52
CA LEU A 212 5.72 7.85 -7.41
C LEU A 212 7.15 7.69 -7.93
N GLU A 213 8.12 8.18 -7.19
CA GLU A 213 9.55 7.99 -7.47
C GLU A 213 10.27 7.41 -6.25
N LEU A 214 10.94 6.27 -6.42
CA LEU A 214 11.68 5.62 -5.34
C LEU A 214 12.79 6.55 -4.83
N GLN A 215 12.97 6.60 -3.51
CA GLN A 215 14.08 7.28 -2.86
C GLN A 215 15.14 6.24 -2.47
N GLY A 216 16.32 6.34 -3.07
CA GLY A 216 17.41 5.38 -2.84
C GLY A 216 17.11 3.98 -3.39
N ILE A 217 17.74 2.98 -2.78
CA ILE A 217 17.49 1.56 -3.03
C ILE A 217 16.63 0.98 -1.90
N PRO A 218 15.81 -0.07 -2.15
CA PRO A 218 15.11 -0.74 -1.06
C PRO A 218 16.09 -1.29 -0.02
N GLU A 219 15.87 -0.97 1.25
CA GLU A 219 16.77 -1.35 2.34
C GLU A 219 16.30 -2.67 2.96
N GLN A 220 17.18 -3.67 3.00
CA GLN A 220 16.88 -4.94 3.67
C GLN A 220 16.90 -4.75 5.18
N ILE A 221 15.83 -5.16 5.85
CA ILE A 221 15.75 -5.14 7.31
C ILE A 221 16.22 -6.49 7.83
N LEU A 222 17.34 -6.47 8.53
CA LEU A 222 17.93 -7.65 9.18
C LEU A 222 17.41 -7.77 10.61
N GLY A 223 17.31 -9.00 11.10
CA GLY A 223 17.02 -9.26 12.51
C GLY A 223 18.21 -8.86 13.37
N SER A 224 17.96 -8.42 14.60
CA SER A 224 19.02 -8.21 15.60
C SER A 224 19.52 -9.55 16.10
N ASP A 225 20.82 -9.82 15.90
CA ASP A 225 21.70 -10.89 16.41
C ASP A 225 21.07 -11.90 17.39
N GLY A 226 20.14 -12.74 16.91
CA GLY A 226 19.60 -13.90 17.65
C GLY A 226 18.12 -13.84 18.06
N SER A 227 17.38 -12.76 17.77
CA SER A 227 15.92 -12.73 18.00
C SER A 227 15.17 -13.53 16.92
N GLU A 228 14.23 -14.40 17.34
CA GLU A 228 13.32 -15.11 16.42
C GLU A 228 12.33 -14.16 15.72
N ALA A 229 12.13 -12.94 16.23
CA ALA A 229 11.23 -11.95 15.64
C ALA A 229 11.97 -10.65 15.28
N ILE A 230 11.62 -10.07 14.14
CA ILE A 230 12.25 -8.87 13.57
C ILE A 230 11.31 -7.68 13.78
N ARG A 231 11.82 -6.62 14.40
CA ARG A 231 11.04 -5.37 14.58
C ARG A 231 10.79 -4.71 13.23
N LEU A 232 9.63 -4.07 13.11
CA LEU A 232 9.21 -3.39 11.89
C LEU A 232 9.46 -1.88 12.03
N PRO A 233 10.49 -1.29 11.40
CA PRO A 233 10.85 0.11 11.62
C PRO A 233 9.72 1.06 11.24
N GLY A 234 9.22 1.82 12.22
CA GLY A 234 8.11 2.76 12.03
C GLY A 234 6.71 2.13 12.02
N PHE A 235 6.59 0.80 12.14
CA PHE A 235 5.31 0.09 12.15
C PHE A 235 5.12 -0.67 13.49
N PRO A 236 3.89 -0.75 14.02
CA PRO A 236 3.59 -1.59 15.17
C PRO A 236 3.87 -3.08 14.88
N GLY A 237 4.27 -3.81 15.93
CA GLY A 237 4.46 -5.25 15.86
C GLY A 237 5.85 -5.75 15.44
N ARG A 238 5.89 -7.06 15.20
CA ARG A 238 7.10 -7.80 14.81
C ARG A 238 6.76 -8.79 13.71
N TRP A 239 7.68 -8.96 12.76
CA TRP A 239 7.62 -10.05 11.79
C TRP A 239 8.29 -11.30 12.34
N TYR A 240 7.65 -12.44 12.16
CA TYR A 240 8.16 -13.76 12.54
C TYR A 240 8.62 -14.48 11.26
N PRO A 241 9.93 -14.62 11.03
CA PRO A 241 10.45 -15.25 9.82
C PRO A 241 10.06 -16.72 9.74
N ASP A 242 9.10 -17.02 8.87
CA ASP A 242 8.63 -18.36 8.56
C ASP A 242 9.10 -18.78 7.14
N LYS A 243 9.02 -20.08 6.82
CA LYS A 243 9.44 -20.60 5.50
C LYS A 243 8.33 -20.56 4.44
N GLU A 244 7.08 -20.49 4.84
CA GLU A 244 5.94 -20.63 3.94
C GLU A 244 5.24 -19.29 3.75
N VAL A 245 4.97 -18.59 4.84
CA VAL A 245 4.13 -17.39 4.86
C VAL A 245 4.79 -16.22 5.60
N VAL A 246 4.26 -15.02 5.41
CA VAL A 246 4.70 -13.82 6.16
C VAL A 246 3.75 -13.60 7.33
N ARG A 247 4.26 -13.67 8.56
CA ARG A 247 3.47 -13.50 9.79
C ARG A 247 3.87 -12.26 10.57
N ILE A 248 2.90 -11.42 10.90
CA ILE A 248 3.09 -10.24 11.74
C ILE A 248 2.34 -10.44 13.05
N GLY A 249 3.04 -10.36 14.17
CA GLY A 249 2.41 -10.31 15.49
C GLY A 249 2.24 -8.87 15.94
N LEU A 250 1.05 -8.57 16.44
CA LEU A 250 0.70 -7.32 17.09
C LEU A 250 0.31 -7.59 18.54
N GLY A 251 0.77 -6.73 19.44
CA GLY A 251 0.39 -6.72 20.85
C GLY A 251 -0.99 -6.12 21.08
N GLN A 252 -1.55 -6.37 22.25
CA GLN A 252 -2.75 -5.68 22.71
C GLN A 252 -2.49 -4.17 22.77
N GLY A 253 -3.44 -3.38 22.28
CA GLY A 253 -3.32 -1.92 22.24
C GLY A 253 -2.53 -1.37 21.06
N GLU A 254 -1.94 -2.23 20.22
CA GLU A 254 -1.35 -1.80 18.95
C GLU A 254 -2.41 -1.60 17.86
N HIS A 255 -2.11 -0.73 16.89
CA HIS A 255 -3.00 -0.44 15.77
C HIS A 255 -2.70 -1.31 14.56
N LEU A 256 -3.75 -1.81 13.91
CA LEU A 256 -3.65 -2.51 12.64
C LEU A 256 -3.11 -1.56 11.56
N TRP A 257 -2.16 -2.02 10.75
CA TRP A 257 -1.65 -1.28 9.59
C TRP A 257 -1.79 -2.09 8.28
N GLY A 258 -2.58 -3.15 8.30
CA GLY A 258 -3.15 -3.81 7.12
C GLY A 258 -4.66 -3.91 7.28
N HIS A 259 -5.36 -4.22 6.18
CA HIS A 259 -6.78 -4.55 6.32
C HIS A 259 -6.92 -5.99 6.78
N VAL A 260 -7.58 -6.23 7.90
CA VAL A 260 -7.76 -7.59 8.45
C VAL A 260 -9.11 -8.13 8.04
N LEU A 261 -9.10 -9.15 7.19
CA LEU A 261 -10.28 -9.87 6.73
C LEU A 261 -10.84 -10.77 7.83
N SER A 262 -12.10 -11.19 7.67
CA SER A 262 -12.83 -11.97 8.70
C SER A 262 -12.87 -11.26 10.06
N PRO A 263 -13.36 -9.99 10.12
CA PRO A 263 -13.30 -9.15 11.31
C PRO A 263 -14.02 -9.77 12.52
N GLU A 264 -14.99 -10.65 12.30
CA GLU A 264 -15.70 -11.40 13.34
C GLU A 264 -14.78 -12.29 14.19
N LYS A 265 -13.60 -12.64 13.67
CA LYS A 265 -12.60 -13.47 14.36
C LYS A 265 -11.60 -12.66 15.18
N VAL A 266 -11.62 -11.33 15.07
CA VAL A 266 -10.57 -10.45 15.59
C VAL A 266 -11.17 -9.35 16.47
N PRO A 267 -10.91 -9.39 17.79
CA PRO A 267 -11.43 -8.38 18.70
C PRO A 267 -10.64 -7.07 18.49
N CYS A 268 -11.28 -6.14 17.80
CA CYS A 268 -10.74 -4.82 17.45
C CYS A 268 -11.78 -3.74 17.71
N ARG A 269 -11.31 -2.50 17.90
CA ARG A 269 -12.14 -1.29 17.92
C ARG A 269 -11.66 -0.34 16.82
N GLY A 270 -12.53 0.06 15.91
CA GLY A 270 -12.15 0.93 14.81
C GLY A 270 -13.16 0.92 13.69
N PHE A 271 -12.70 1.18 12.47
CA PHE A 271 -13.55 1.19 11.29
C PHE A 271 -13.61 -0.19 10.63
N LEU A 272 -14.83 -0.61 10.30
CA LEU A 272 -15.08 -1.72 9.39
C LEU A 272 -15.39 -1.15 8.01
N GLU A 273 -14.85 -1.76 6.97
CA GLU A 273 -15.18 -1.40 5.59
C GLU A 273 -15.27 -2.64 4.69
N PRO A 274 -16.18 -2.62 3.69
CA PRO A 274 -16.18 -3.62 2.64
C PRO A 274 -15.00 -3.36 1.69
N LEU A 275 -14.22 -4.40 1.41
CA LEU A 275 -13.15 -4.34 0.43
C LEU A 275 -13.65 -4.81 -0.93
N VAL A 276 -13.93 -3.86 -1.81
CA VAL A 276 -14.34 -4.12 -3.19
C VAL A 276 -13.32 -3.52 -4.14
N GLY A 277 -12.85 -4.33 -5.08
CA GLY A 277 -11.85 -3.93 -6.07
C GLY A 277 -12.30 -4.26 -7.49
N ARG A 278 -11.70 -3.56 -8.45
CA ARG A 278 -11.83 -3.85 -9.87
C ARG A 278 -10.60 -4.64 -10.31
N ASN A 279 -10.81 -5.89 -10.68
CA ASN A 279 -9.78 -6.82 -11.11
C ASN A 279 -9.72 -6.92 -12.64
N TRP A 280 -8.68 -7.57 -13.13
CA TRP A 280 -8.59 -7.98 -14.52
C TRP A 280 -9.68 -9.00 -14.86
N ASP A 281 -10.35 -8.79 -15.98
CA ASP A 281 -11.26 -9.73 -16.60
C ASP A 281 -10.58 -10.33 -17.84
N ILE A 282 -10.67 -11.65 -18.02
CA ILE A 282 -9.98 -12.32 -19.13
C ILE A 282 -10.53 -11.91 -20.51
N VAL A 283 -11.81 -11.51 -20.58
CA VAL A 283 -12.47 -11.11 -21.82
C VAL A 283 -12.50 -9.60 -21.96
N LYS A 284 -12.86 -8.89 -20.90
CA LYS A 284 -13.12 -7.44 -20.93
C LYS A 284 -11.90 -6.59 -20.51
N GLY A 285 -10.84 -7.23 -20.00
CA GLY A 285 -9.59 -6.57 -19.63
C GLY A 285 -9.64 -5.85 -18.29
N ALA A 286 -8.79 -4.81 -18.16
CA ALA A 286 -8.51 -4.16 -16.90
C ALA A 286 -9.75 -3.53 -16.23
N GLY A 287 -9.97 -3.88 -14.97
CA GLY A 287 -10.95 -3.22 -14.09
C GLY A 287 -12.42 -3.52 -14.43
N GLN A 288 -12.68 -4.59 -15.19
CA GLN A 288 -14.04 -4.97 -15.60
C GLN A 288 -14.66 -6.04 -14.72
N ASN A 289 -13.84 -6.75 -13.92
CA ASN A 289 -14.32 -7.73 -12.95
C ASN A 289 -14.42 -7.09 -11.56
N ILE A 290 -15.63 -6.89 -11.05
CA ILE A 290 -15.83 -6.37 -9.68
C ILE A 290 -15.77 -7.55 -8.71
N LYS A 291 -14.76 -7.55 -7.83
CA LYS A 291 -14.56 -8.60 -6.82
C LYS A 291 -14.63 -7.99 -5.42
N SER A 292 -15.46 -8.59 -4.57
CA SER A 292 -15.45 -8.35 -3.14
C SER A 292 -14.49 -9.32 -2.45
N GLU A 293 -13.64 -8.81 -1.56
CA GLU A 293 -12.83 -9.61 -0.65
C GLU A 293 -13.51 -9.76 0.73
N GLY A 294 -14.72 -9.20 0.90
CA GLY A 294 -15.50 -9.26 2.15
C GLY A 294 -15.37 -8.01 3.01
N LEU A 295 -15.76 -8.13 4.28
CA LEU A 295 -15.62 -7.08 5.29
C LEU A 295 -14.24 -7.17 5.93
N ALA A 296 -13.63 -6.03 6.25
CA ALA A 296 -12.33 -5.97 6.92
C ALA A 296 -12.30 -4.90 8.01
N TRP A 297 -11.51 -5.13 9.05
CA TRP A 297 -11.01 -4.04 9.88
C TRP A 297 -10.05 -3.18 9.05
N ALA A 298 -10.29 -1.87 9.02
CA ALA A 298 -9.43 -0.93 8.33
C ALA A 298 -8.15 -0.66 9.11
N PRO A 299 -7.05 -0.28 8.43
CA PRO A 299 -5.88 0.32 9.05
C PRO A 299 -6.25 1.43 10.05
N GLY A 300 -5.58 1.40 11.19
CA GLY A 300 -5.82 2.25 12.35
C GLY A 300 -6.80 1.68 13.36
N SER A 301 -7.42 0.54 13.11
CA SER A 301 -8.23 -0.12 14.15
C SER A 301 -7.34 -0.61 15.30
N LEU A 302 -7.82 -0.43 16.54
CA LEU A 302 -7.13 -0.74 17.78
C LEU A 302 -7.37 -2.21 18.18
N LEU A 303 -6.30 -3.00 18.21
CA LEU A 303 -6.35 -4.41 18.57
C LEU A 303 -6.61 -4.57 20.08
N GLN A 304 -7.61 -5.38 20.45
CA GLN A 304 -7.99 -5.58 21.86
C GLN A 304 -7.24 -6.76 22.49
N GLU A 305 -6.71 -7.68 21.69
CA GLU A 305 -5.98 -8.87 22.16
C GLU A 305 -4.80 -9.15 21.22
N ALA A 306 -3.64 -9.44 21.80
CA ALA A 306 -2.44 -9.74 21.03
C ALA A 306 -2.67 -10.92 20.07
N ARG A 307 -2.21 -10.79 18.82
CA ARG A 307 -2.51 -11.75 17.76
C ARG A 307 -1.49 -11.72 16.63
N THR A 308 -1.37 -12.86 15.95
CA THR A 308 -0.57 -13.01 14.74
C THR A 308 -1.44 -13.05 13.50
N PHE A 309 -0.96 -12.42 12.43
CA PHE A 309 -1.64 -12.27 11.17
C PHE A 309 -0.77 -12.74 10.01
N GLU A 310 -1.34 -13.53 9.11
CA GLU A 310 -0.75 -13.86 7.82
C GLU A 310 -0.99 -12.70 6.83
N VAL A 311 0.08 -12.27 6.14
CA VAL A 311 0.01 -11.26 5.07
C VAL A 311 -0.27 -11.93 3.73
N THR A 312 -1.32 -11.49 3.05
CA THR A 312 -1.67 -11.94 1.70
C THR A 312 -0.89 -11.16 0.63
N PRO A 313 -0.86 -11.64 -0.62
CA PRO A 313 -0.22 -10.93 -1.75
C PRO A 313 -0.68 -9.49 -1.96
N TYR A 314 -1.91 -9.15 -1.55
CA TYR A 314 -2.51 -7.83 -1.79
C TYR A 314 -2.37 -6.87 -0.60
N GLY A 315 -1.66 -7.28 0.45
CA GLY A 315 -1.48 -6.49 1.68
C GLY A 315 -2.70 -6.47 2.59
N THR A 316 -3.66 -7.35 2.36
CA THR A 316 -4.67 -7.71 3.37
C THR A 316 -4.13 -8.80 4.27
N TRP A 317 -4.73 -8.96 5.44
CA TRP A 317 -4.30 -9.88 6.46
C TRP A 317 -5.41 -10.85 6.85
N PHE A 318 -5.03 -12.06 7.23
CA PHE A 318 -5.92 -13.00 7.91
C PHE A 318 -5.40 -13.25 9.31
N ALA A 319 -6.30 -13.37 10.28
CA ALA A 319 -5.94 -13.86 11.60
C ALA A 319 -5.63 -15.36 11.51
N ASP A 320 -4.47 -15.77 12.00
CA ASP A 320 -4.14 -17.18 12.12
C ASP A 320 -5.09 -17.82 13.15
N GLY A 321 -5.73 -18.92 12.76
CA GLY A 321 -6.58 -19.69 13.65
C GLY A 321 -5.75 -20.49 14.64
N GLY A 322 -5.33 -19.88 15.76
CA GLY A 322 -4.87 -20.65 16.93
C GLY A 322 -3.69 -20.08 17.73
N THR A 323 -4.02 -19.70 18.96
CA THR A 323 -3.19 -19.65 20.19
C THR A 323 -2.14 -18.55 20.41
N SER A 324 -2.36 -17.88 21.56
CA SER A 324 -1.56 -16.91 22.29
C SER A 324 -0.06 -16.90 22.03
N LEU A 325 0.47 -15.70 21.80
CA LEU A 325 1.84 -15.36 22.16
C LEU A 325 2.07 -15.77 23.62
N LYS A 326 2.93 -16.77 23.85
CA LYS A 326 3.54 -16.95 25.17
C LYS A 326 4.44 -15.74 25.39
N GLU A 327 4.01 -14.84 26.27
CA GLU A 327 4.88 -13.84 26.85
C GLU A 327 5.95 -14.57 27.68
N THR A 328 7.15 -14.66 27.15
CA THR A 328 8.34 -14.92 27.97
C THR A 328 8.81 -13.58 28.53
N THR A 329 8.59 -13.42 29.84
CA THR A 329 9.22 -12.46 30.76
C THR A 329 10.71 -12.37 30.60
#